data_AF-A0A8T6PZB3-F1
#
_entry.id   AF-A0A8T6PZB3-F1
#
_cell.length_a   1.000
_cell.length_b   1.000
_cell.length_c   1.000
_cell.angle_alpha   90.00
_cell.angle_beta   90.00
_cell.angle_gamma   90.00
#
_symmetry.space_group_name_H-M   'P 1'
#
loop_
_entity.id
_entity.type
_entity.pdbx_description
1 polymer ?
#
loop_
_entity_poly.entity_id
_entity_poly.type
_entity_poly.pdbx_seq_one_letter_code
_entity_poly.pdbx_strand_id
1 'polypeptide(L)' 'SDLGEDFGHEFYEAELKYLVDHEWVRRTDDALWRRTKQGMWLNADQQSRVSQWLVEYTQQKLSLAS' A
#
# COMPACT_ATOMS: atom_id res chain seq x y z
N SER A 1 -9.85 10.63 -12.87
CA SER A 1 -8.46 10.66 -12.37
C SER A 1 -8.51 10.78 -10.87
N ASP A 2 -8.87 9.68 -10.21
CA ASP A 2 -8.96 9.64 -8.76
C ASP A 2 -7.80 8.77 -8.28
N LEU A 3 -6.92 9.33 -7.45
CA LEU A 3 -5.74 8.64 -6.92
C LEU A 3 -6.12 7.65 -5.80
N GLY A 4 -7.40 7.65 -5.39
CA GLY A 4 -7.94 6.82 -4.32
C GLY A 4 -7.64 7.41 -2.94
N GLU A 5 -7.57 6.56 -1.94
CA GLU A 5 -7.27 6.96 -0.56
C GLU A 5 -5.87 7.60 -0.42
N ASP A 6 -5.77 8.68 0.35
CA ASP A 6 -4.50 9.26 0.79
C ASP A 6 -4.11 8.67 2.15
N PHE A 7 -3.03 7.89 2.19
CA PHE A 7 -2.50 7.32 3.43
C PHE A 7 -1.64 8.32 4.22
N GLY A 8 -1.32 9.47 3.64
CA GLY A 8 -0.50 10.52 4.21
C GLY A 8 0.77 10.78 3.41
N HIS A 9 1.29 12.01 3.52
CA HIS A 9 2.52 12.44 2.84
C HIS A 9 2.50 12.17 1.32
N GLU A 10 1.34 12.41 0.70
CA GLU A 10 1.10 12.21 -0.74
C GLU A 10 1.26 10.74 -1.18
N PHE A 11 1.19 9.79 -0.24
CA PHE A 11 1.21 8.37 -0.53
C PHE A 11 -0.21 7.86 -0.77
N TYR A 12 -0.59 7.75 -2.05
CA TYR A 12 -1.94 7.39 -2.45
C TYR A 12 -2.12 5.90 -2.76
N GLU A 13 -3.38 5.45 -2.71
CA GLU A 13 -3.81 4.11 -3.11
C GLU A 13 -3.32 3.70 -4.50
N ALA A 14 -3.37 4.60 -5.49
CA ALA A 14 -2.88 4.30 -6.83
C ALA A 14 -1.40 3.89 -6.84
N GLU A 15 -0.56 4.52 -6.01
CA GLU A 15 0.86 4.18 -5.87
C GLU A 15 1.02 2.84 -5.15
N LEU A 16 0.32 2.63 -4.04
CA LEU A 16 0.38 1.37 -3.30
C LEU A 16 -0.10 0.18 -4.15
N LYS A 17 -1.15 0.37 -4.95
CA LYS A 17 -1.65 -0.61 -5.93
C LYS A 17 -0.58 -0.93 -6.98
N TYR A 18 0.04 0.09 -7.54
CA TYR A 18 1.12 -0.09 -8.53
C TYR A 18 2.27 -0.92 -7.95
N LEU A 19 2.68 -0.62 -6.72
CA LEU A 19 3.74 -1.32 -6.00
C LEU A 19 3.42 -2.81 -5.77
N VAL A 20 2.16 -3.14 -5.44
CA VAL A 20 1.72 -4.53 -5.30
C VAL A 20 1.70 -5.25 -6.65
N ASP A 21 1.20 -4.59 -7.68
CA ASP A 21 0.97 -5.21 -8.99
C ASP A 21 2.25 -5.40 -9.81
N HIS A 22 3.22 -4.48 -9.70
CA HIS A 22 4.41 -4.46 -10.54
C HIS A 22 5.74 -4.65 -9.77
N GLU A 23 5.78 -4.39 -8.46
CA GLU A 23 7.02 -4.38 -7.69
C GLU A 23 7.08 -5.42 -6.56
N TRP A 24 6.14 -6.38 -6.59
CA TRP A 24 6.02 -7.50 -5.65
C TRP A 24 5.94 -7.08 -4.18
N VAL A 25 5.33 -5.94 -3.88
CA VAL A 25 5.02 -5.57 -2.48
C VAL A 25 4.02 -6.56 -1.89
N ARG A 26 4.38 -7.15 -0.74
CA ARG A 26 3.52 -8.07 0.01
C ARG A 26 3.27 -7.62 1.44
N ARG A 27 4.17 -6.80 2.00
CA ARG A 27 4.06 -6.25 3.35
C ARG A 27 4.29 -4.75 3.35
N THR A 28 3.79 -4.08 4.38
CA THR A 28 3.97 -2.65 4.61
C THR A 28 5.43 -2.24 4.52
N ASP A 29 6.34 -3.04 5.08
CA ASP A 29 7.78 -2.76 5.04
C ASP A 29 8.36 -2.72 3.62
N ASP A 30 7.83 -3.52 2.69
CA ASP A 30 8.30 -3.53 1.32
C ASP A 30 7.96 -2.20 0.65
N ALA A 31 6.71 -1.73 0.80
CA ALA A 31 6.30 -0.42 0.29
C ALA A 31 7.05 0.71 1.00
N LEU A 32 6.88 0.80 2.32
CA LEU A 32 7.26 1.97 3.10
C LEU A 32 8.77 2.09 3.35
N TRP A 33 9.53 1.00 3.36
CA TRP A 33 10.96 1.05 3.67
C TRP A 33 11.87 0.62 2.53
N ARG A 34 11.40 -0.21 1.59
CA ARG A 34 12.23 -0.65 0.47
C ARG A 34 11.98 0.14 -0.81
N ARG A 35 10.73 0.47 -1.12
CA ARG A 35 10.35 1.13 -2.40
C ARG A 35 10.28 2.64 -2.31
N THR A 36 9.62 3.19 -1.29
CA THR A 36 9.29 4.62 -1.27
C THR A 36 9.91 5.40 -0.11
N LYS A 37 10.44 4.70 0.91
CA LYS A 37 10.89 5.27 2.20
C LYS A 37 9.80 5.98 3.01
N GLN A 38 8.54 5.96 2.56
CA GLN A 38 7.41 6.69 3.13
C GLN A 38 7.21 6.43 4.64
N GLY A 39 7.73 5.31 5.16
CA GLY A 39 7.73 5.00 6.59
C GLY A 39 8.46 6.01 7.48
N MET A 40 9.31 6.89 6.94
CA MET A 40 9.93 7.99 7.70
C MET A 40 8.95 9.13 8.02
N TRP A 41 7.88 9.29 7.24
CA TRP A 41 6.94 10.41 7.35
C TRP A 41 5.57 9.97 7.86
N LEU A 42 5.15 8.74 7.56
CA LEU A 42 3.88 8.20 8.03
C LEU A 42 3.93 7.88 9.53
N ASN A 43 2.90 8.29 10.27
CA ASN A 43 2.73 7.92 11.67
C ASN A 43 2.26 6.46 11.83
N ALA A 44 2.23 5.95 13.07
CA ALA A 44 1.88 4.55 13.33
C ALA A 44 0.48 4.15 12.84
N ASP A 45 -0.51 5.04 12.97
CA ASP A 45 -1.88 4.78 12.51
C ASP A 45 -1.96 4.72 10.98
N GLN A 46 -1.24 5.60 10.29
CA GLN A 46 -1.12 5.60 8.83
C GLN A 46 -0.41 4.33 8.32
N GLN A 47 0.67 3.92 8.98
CA GLN A 47 1.36 2.67 8.64
C GLN A 47 0.46 1.44 8.86
N SER A 48 -0.34 1.46 9.93
CA SER A 48 -1.35 0.43 10.19
C SER A 48 -2.42 0.40 9.10
N ARG A 49 -2.89 1.58 8.64
CA ARG A 49 -3.85 1.68 7.55
C ARG A 49 -3.32 1.09 6.24
N VAL A 50 -2.07 1.38 5.89
CA VAL A 50 -1.38 0.78 4.72
C VAL A 50 -1.33 -0.75 4.83
N SER A 51 -1.03 -1.27 6.04
CA SER A 51 -1.03 -2.72 6.29
C SER A 51 -2.40 -3.34 6.08
N GLN A 52 -3.44 -2.71 6.62
CA GLN A 52 -4.81 -3.18 6.48
C GLN A 52 -5.24 -3.20 5.01
N TRP A 53 -4.96 -2.12 4.27
CA TRP A 53 -5.28 -2.05 2.85
C TRP A 53 -4.55 -3.14 2.05
N LEU A 54 -3.27 -3.42 2.35
CA LEU A 54 -2.52 -4.49 1.69
C LEU A 54 -3.16 -5.87 1.89
N VAL A 55 -3.66 -6.15 3.09
CA VAL A 55 -4.39 -7.40 3.37
C VAL A 55 -5.68 -7.44 2.56
N GLU A 56 -6.49 -6.39 2.60
CA GLU A 56 -7.77 -6.31 1.86
C GLU A 56 -7.56 -6.50 0.35
N TYR A 57 -6.61 -5.77 -0.24
CA TYR A 57 -6.32 -5.82 -1.67
C TYR A 57 -5.78 -7.19 -2.12
N THR A 58 -4.86 -7.77 -1.35
CA THR A 58 -4.30 -9.09 -1.71
C THR A 58 -5.32 -10.22 -1.56
N GLN A 59 -6.20 -10.18 -0.57
CA GLN A 59 -7.29 -11.14 -0.42
C GLN A 59 -8.32 -11.01 -1.55
N GLN A 60 -8.71 -9.78 -1.89
CA GLN A 60 -9.61 -9.53 -3.02
C GLN A 60 -9.01 -10.05 -4.33
N LYS A 61 -7.73 -9.77 -4.60
CA LYS A 61 -7.03 -10.26 -5.79
C LYS A 61 -6.97 -11.80 -5.85
N LEU A 62 -6.80 -12.46 -4.70
CA LEU A 62 -6.83 -13.92 -4.62
C LEU A 62 -8.22 -14.50 -4.93
N SER A 63 -9.28 -13.87 -4.41
CA SER A 63 -10.67 -14.28 -4.69
C SER A 63 -11.06 -14.12 -6.16
N LEU A 64 -10.55 -13.10 -6.84
CA LEU A 64 -10.78 -12.86 -8.27
C LEU A 64 -10.02 -13.85 -9.18
N ALA A 65 -8.98 -14.49 -8.66
CA ALA A 65 -8.18 -15.48 -9.38
C ALA A 65 -8.68 -16.92 -9.15
N SER A 66 -9.74 -17.11 -8.36
CA SER A 66 -10.35 -18.41 -8.02
C SER A 66 -11.56 -18.74 -8.89
#